data_AF-A0AAX3X669-F1
#
_entry.id   AF-A0AAX3X669-F1
#
_cell.length_a   1.000
_cell.length_b   1.000
_cell.length_c   1.000
_cell.angle_alpha   90.00
_cell.angle_beta   90.00
_cell.angle_gamma   90.00
#
_symmetry.space_group_name_H-M   'P 1'
#
loop_
_entity.id
_entity.type
_entity.pdbx_description
1 polymer ?
#
loop_
_entity_poly.entity_id
_entity_poly.type
_entity_poly.pdbx_seq_one_letter_code
_entity_poly.pdbx_strand_id
1 'polypeptide(L)'
;MKIEYKNKNYEKKDIFQVGNVFEHDGAVYLVSRNVTPGECTKYFLVNLKYAALGSKMYESLDELAQARISVWSDSKAEIKLVKAKLIVDYKLDGDAEDEDNE
;
A
#
# COMPACT_ATOMS: atom_id res chain seq x y z
N MET A 1 -2.38 -13.06 2.11
CA MET A 1 -1.16 -12.30 1.74
C MET A 1 0.05 -12.95 2.43
N LYS A 2 1.15 -13.18 1.72
CA LYS A 2 2.43 -13.64 2.33
C LYS A 2 3.42 -12.47 2.30
N ILE A 3 4.08 -12.21 3.43
CA ILE A 3 5.02 -11.09 3.61
C ILE A 3 6.38 -11.67 4.00
N GLU A 4 7.41 -11.35 3.21
CA GLU A 4 8.81 -11.67 3.49
C GLU A 4 9.54 -10.38 3.90
N TYR A 5 10.25 -10.40 5.03
CA TYR A 5 11.00 -9.24 5.51
C TYR A 5 12.42 -9.27 4.91
N LYS A 6 12.82 -8.22 4.18
CA LYS A 6 14.20 -8.01 3.76
C LYS A 6 14.79 -6.87 4.56
N ASN A 7 15.61 -7.19 5.56
CA ASN A 7 16.42 -6.21 6.28
C ASN A 7 17.53 -5.67 5.37
N LYS A 8 17.20 -4.67 4.55
CA LYS A 8 18.19 -3.73 4.02
C LYS A 8 17.92 -2.39 4.69
N ASN A 9 18.96 -1.83 5.30
CA ASN A 9 18.92 -0.54 5.96
C ASN A 9 18.84 0.54 4.87
N TYR A 10 17.63 0.78 4.35
CA TYR A 10 17.35 1.86 3.42
C TYR A 10 17.23 3.16 4.20
N GLU A 11 17.72 4.28 3.65
CA GLU A 11 17.37 5.58 4.20
C GLU A 11 15.84 5.70 4.21
N LYS A 12 15.23 6.19 5.31
CA LYS A 12 13.77 6.15 5.51
C LYS A 12 12.98 6.74 4.32
N LYS A 13 13.57 7.66 3.56
CA LYS A 13 12.98 8.26 2.36
C LYS A 13 12.89 7.29 1.18
N ASP A 14 13.88 6.41 0.99
CA ASP A 14 13.92 5.45 -0.11
C ASP A 14 12.81 4.40 -0.03
N ILE A 15 12.22 4.23 1.17
CA ILE A 15 11.10 3.31 1.38
C ILE A 15 9.83 3.83 0.69
N PHE A 16 9.65 5.16 0.60
CA PHE A 16 8.46 5.79 0.03
C PHE A 16 8.56 5.91 -1.50
N GLN A 17 8.65 4.77 -2.21
CA GLN A 17 8.57 4.71 -3.67
C GLN A 17 7.33 3.95 -4.10
N VAL A 18 6.67 4.39 -5.18
CA VAL A 18 5.46 3.74 -5.69
C VAL A 18 5.71 2.26 -5.94
N GLY A 19 4.81 1.41 -5.45
CA GLY A 19 4.94 -0.05 -5.53
C GLY A 19 5.67 -0.68 -4.34
N ASN A 20 6.41 0.09 -3.53
CA ASN A 20 6.99 -0.42 -2.31
C ASN A 20 5.90 -0.74 -1.29
N VAL A 21 6.11 -1.85 -0.58
CA VAL A 21 5.33 -2.24 0.57
C VAL A 21 6.23 -2.20 1.79
N PHE A 22 5.75 -1.61 2.88
CA PHE A 22 6.48 -1.58 4.13
C PHE A 22 5.55 -1.85 5.32
N GLU A 23 6.15 -2.26 6.42
CA GLU A 23 5.49 -2.48 7.70
C GLU A 23 5.90 -1.38 8.68
N HIS A 24 4.93 -0.91 9.45
CA HIS A 24 5.14 0.00 10.57
C HIS A 24 4.06 -0.25 11.63
N ASP A 25 4.51 -0.53 12.86
CA ASP A 25 3.66 -0.81 14.03
C ASP A 25 2.61 -1.92 13.78
N GLY A 26 3.02 -2.99 13.11
CA GLY A 26 2.18 -4.14 12.75
C GLY A 26 1.20 -3.89 11.60
N ALA A 27 1.14 -2.66 11.07
CA ALA A 27 0.35 -2.32 9.89
C ALA A 27 1.21 -2.35 8.62
N VAL A 28 0.62 -2.81 7.52
CA VAL A 28 1.32 -2.98 6.24
C VAL A 28 0.75 -2.00 5.22
N TYR A 29 1.63 -1.21 4.63
CA TYR A 29 1.28 -0.12 3.74
C TYR A 29 1.90 -0.31 2.36
N LEU A 30 1.10 -0.10 1.31
CA LEU A 30 1.56 0.04 -0.08
C LEU A 30 1.63 1.52 -0.44
N VAL A 31 2.77 1.97 -0.96
CA VAL A 31 2.91 3.29 -1.57
C VAL A 31 2.27 3.26 -2.95
N SER A 32 1.24 4.07 -3.14
CA SER A 32 0.43 4.14 -4.35
C SER A 32 0.43 5.53 -4.97
N ARG A 33 0.06 5.59 -6.24
CA ARG A 33 -0.23 6.84 -6.95
C ARG A 33 -1.61 6.81 -7.58
N ASN A 34 -2.25 7.96 -7.67
CA ASN A 34 -3.42 8.20 -8.51
C ASN A 34 -3.00 9.16 -9.61
N VAL A 35 -3.34 8.80 -10.85
CA VAL A 35 -3.11 9.61 -12.03
C VAL A 35 -4.47 9.81 -12.68
N THR A 36 -5.11 10.95 -12.41
CA THR A 36 -6.30 11.36 -13.14
C THR A 36 -5.86 12.11 -14.40
N PRO A 37 -6.31 11.74 -15.61
CA PRO A 37 -6.03 12.50 -16.83
C PRO A 37 -6.48 13.95 -16.68
N GLY A 38 -5.56 14.90 -16.88
CA GLY A 38 -5.83 16.34 -16.72
C GLY A 38 -5.63 16.90 -15.31
N GLU A 39 -5.27 16.06 -14.32
CA GLU A 39 -4.95 16.51 -12.96
C GLU A 39 -3.49 16.20 -12.59
N CYS A 40 -3.04 16.78 -11.47
CA CYS A 40 -1.73 16.48 -10.89
C CYS A 40 -1.71 15.05 -10.33
N THR A 41 -0.59 14.34 -10.52
CA THR A 41 -0.36 13.03 -9.91
C THR A 41 -0.36 13.16 -8.39
N LYS A 42 -1.09 12.27 -7.71
CA LYS A 42 -1.16 12.24 -6.25
C LYS A 42 -0.56 10.95 -5.70
N TYR A 43 0.09 11.03 -4.55
CA TYR A 43 0.71 9.91 -3.86
C TYR A 43 0.05 9.66 -2.51
N PHE A 44 -0.11 8.39 -2.12
CA PHE A 44 -0.77 8.02 -0.87
C PHE A 44 -0.37 6.62 -0.41
N LEU A 45 -0.77 6.25 0.80
CA LEU A 45 -0.61 4.90 1.34
C LEU A 45 -1.93 4.15 1.30
N VAL A 46 -1.87 2.87 0.94
CA VAL A 46 -2.97 1.93 1.13
C VAL A 46 -2.63 1.03 2.30
N ASN A 47 -3.49 1.00 3.32
CA ASN A 47 -3.38 0.00 4.39
C ASN A 47 -3.90 -1.34 3.87
N LEU A 48 -2.99 -2.30 3.67
CA LEU A 48 -3.30 -3.59 3.08
C LEU A 48 -4.02 -4.55 4.04
N LYS A 49 -4.01 -4.27 5.36
CA LYS A 49 -4.75 -5.07 6.35
C LYS A 49 -6.25 -4.80 6.28
N TYR A 50 -6.64 -3.55 6.05
CA TYR A 50 -8.04 -3.11 6.04
C TYR A 50 -8.55 -2.72 4.65
N ALA A 51 -7.73 -2.89 3.61
CA ALA A 51 -8.02 -2.42 2.25
C ALA A 51 -8.45 -0.94 2.22
N ALA A 52 -7.84 -0.10 3.06
CA ALA A 52 -8.25 1.28 3.28
C ALA A 52 -7.24 2.26 2.68
N LEU A 53 -7.75 3.29 2.00
CA LEU A 53 -6.94 4.42 1.53
C LEU A 53 -6.56 5.32 2.71
N GLY A 54 -5.32 5.81 2.70
CA GLY A 54 -4.92 6.89 3.61
C GLY A 54 -5.79 8.13 3.40
N SER A 55 -6.13 8.81 4.49
CA SER A 55 -7.04 9.98 4.49
C SER A 55 -6.53 11.18 3.69
N LYS A 56 -5.24 11.23 3.36
CA LYS A 56 -4.60 12.33 2.66
C LYS A 56 -3.76 11.81 1.49
N MET A 57 -3.86 12.52 0.37
CA MET A 57 -2.98 12.36 -0.78
C MET A 57 -2.04 13.56 -0.89
N TYR A 58 -0.86 13.35 -1.48
CA TYR A 58 0.24 14.32 -1.51
C TYR A 58 0.71 14.57 -2.95
N GLU A 59 1.28 15.75 -3.23
CA GLU A 59 1.73 16.10 -4.58
C GLU A 59 3.06 15.41 -4.95
N SER A 60 3.82 14.98 -3.95
CA SER A 60 5.09 14.29 -4.14
C SER A 60 5.33 13.16 -3.13
N LEU A 61 6.24 12.24 -3.48
CA LEU A 61 6.70 11.20 -2.57
C LEU A 61 7.45 11.78 -1.36
N ASP A 62 8.16 12.90 -1.55
CA ASP A 62 8.87 13.58 -0.47
C ASP A 62 7.92 14.17 0.57
N GLU A 63 6.83 14.81 0.13
CA GLU A 63 5.79 15.31 1.03
C GLU A 63 5.13 14.17 1.81
N LEU A 64 4.82 13.06 1.12
CA LEU A 64 4.29 11.87 1.76
C LEU A 64 5.26 11.32 2.81
N ALA A 65 6.54 11.17 2.46
CA ALA A 65 7.57 10.65 3.35
C ALA A 65 7.75 11.55 4.58
N GLN A 66 7.85 12.86 4.40
CA GLN A 66 8.00 13.81 5.49
C GLN A 66 6.79 13.80 6.43
N ALA A 67 5.57 13.84 5.87
CA ALA A 67 4.37 13.80 6.67
C ALA A 67 4.27 12.52 7.51
N ARG A 68 4.69 11.38 6.96
CA ARG A 68 4.63 10.10 7.67
C ARG A 68 5.78 9.92 8.66
N ILE A 69 6.99 10.28 8.29
CA ILE A 69 8.14 10.26 9.21
C ILE A 69 7.88 11.17 10.41
N SER A 70 7.28 12.35 10.22
CA SER A 70 6.94 13.26 11.31
C SER A 70 5.83 12.73 12.22
N VAL A 71 4.87 11.96 11.70
CA VAL A 71 3.81 11.34 12.51
C VAL A 71 4.33 10.11 13.26
N TRP A 72 5.26 9.38 12.64
CA TRP A 72 5.80 8.13 13.17
C TRP A 72 7.07 8.30 13.99
N SER A 73 7.70 9.48 13.98
CA SER A 73 8.90 9.78 14.78
C SER A 73 8.67 9.69 16.28
N ASP A 74 7.43 9.87 16.73
CA ASP A 74 7.06 9.72 18.15
C ASP A 74 6.92 8.24 18.55
N SER A 75 6.83 7.34 17.57
CA SER A 75 6.81 5.91 17.81
C SER A 75 8.24 5.34 17.81
N LYS A 76 8.51 4.39 18.71
CA LYS A 76 9.75 3.59 18.67
C LYS A 76 9.72 2.52 17.56
N ALA A 77 8.64 2.45 16.77
CA ALA A 77 8.47 1.45 15.75
C ALA A 77 9.29 1.83 14.50
N GLU A 78 10.10 0.88 14.04
CA GLU A 78 10.85 1.03 12.80
C GLU A 78 9.91 0.96 11.58
N ILE A 79 10.37 1.51 10.46
CA ILE A 79 9.73 1.33 9.16
C ILE A 79 10.53 0.26 8.43
N LYS A 80 9.90 -0.87 8.11
CA LYS A 80 10.58 -2.02 7.49
C LYS A 80 10.06 -2.26 6.09
N LEU A 81 10.94 -2.19 5.09
CA LEU A 81 10.58 -2.59 3.73
C LEU A 81 10.29 -4.10 3.70
N VAL A 82 9.18 -4.47 3.08
CA VAL A 82 8.75 -5.87 2.97
C VAL A 82 8.51 -6.26 1.53
N LYS A 83 8.76 -7.53 1.23
CA LYS A 83 8.36 -8.15 -0.03
C LYS A 83 6.98 -8.75 0.18
N ALA A 84 6.00 -8.24 -0.56
CA ALA A 84 4.63 -8.72 -0.53
C ALA A 84 4.25 -9.40 -1.85
N LYS A 85 3.48 -10.48 -1.76
CA LYS A 85 2.78 -11.07 -2.91
C LYS A 85 1.28 -10.82 -2.78
N LEU A 86 0.71 -10.06 -3.71
CA LEU A 86 -0.74 -9.95 -3.86
C LEU A 86 -1.26 -11.25 -4.48
N ILE A 87 -2.24 -11.86 -3.83
CA ILE A 87 -2.97 -13.03 -4.33
C ILE A 87 -4.41 -12.56 -4.46
N VAL A 88 -4.91 -12.53 -5.70
CA VAL A 88 -6.30 -12.22 -5.99
C VAL A 88 -7.03 -13.54 -6.03
N ASP A 89 -7.84 -13.80 -5.01
CA ASP A 89 -8.75 -14.93 -4.95
C ASP A 89 -10.15 -14.36 -5.15
N TYR A 90 -10.65 -14.44 -6.37
CA TYR A 90 -11.99 -13.98 -6.73
C TYR A 90 -12.84 -15.19 -7.08
N LYS A 91 -14.00 -15.28 -6.43
CA LYS A 91 -15.08 -16.15 -6.90
C LYS A 91 -15.91 -15.33 -7.87
N LEU A 92 -16.06 -15.79 -9.09
CA LEU A 92 -17.12 -15.32 -9.96
C LEU A 92 -18.38 -16.06 -9.52
N ASP A 93 -19.30 -15.37 -8.86
CA ASP A 93 -20.65 -15.91 -8.60
C ASP A 93 -21.43 -15.90 -9.93
N GLY A 94 -21.07 -16.81 -10.83
CA GLY A 94 -21.52 -16.76 -12.22
C GLY A 94 -21.52 -18.09 -12.98
N ASP A 95 -21.50 -19.23 -12.28
CA ASP A 95 -22.02 -20.51 -12.81
C ASP A 95 -23.27 -20.86 -11.98
N ALA A 96 -24.33 -20.05 -12.14
CA ALA A 96 -25.63 -20.68 -12.22
C ALA A 96 -25.63 -21.31 -13.61
N GLU A 97 -25.30 -22.60 -13.67
CA GLU A 97 -25.69 -23.43 -14.79
C GLU A 97 -27.20 -23.25 -14.95
N ASP A 98 -27.60 -22.39 -15.89
CA ASP A 98 -28.90 -22.53 -16.54
C ASP A 98 -28.81 -23.89 -17.25
N GLU A 99 -29.08 -24.96 -16.49
CA GLU A 99 -29.64 -26.17 -17.06
C GLU A 99 -30.96 -25.74 -17.70
N ASP A 100 -30.89 -25.39 -18.99
CA ASP A 100 -32.04 -25.24 -19.86
C ASP A 100 -32.90 -26.51 -19.71
N ASN A 101 -33.92 -26.35 -18.86
CA ASN A 101 -34.95 -27.32 -18.61
C ASN A 101 -36.10 -26.99 -19.58
N GLU A 102 -36.02 -27.49 -20.82
CA GLU A 102 -37.14 -27.95 -21.66
C GLU A 102 -36.69 -28.66 -22.95
#